data_AF-A0A150RZN9-F1
#
_entry.id   AF-A0A150RZN9-F1
#
_cell.length_a   1.000
_cell.length_b   1.000
_cell.length_c   1.000
_cell.angle_alpha   90.00
_cell.angle_beta   90.00
_cell.angle_gamma   90.00
#
_symmetry.space_group_name_H-M   'P 1'
#
loop_
_entity.id
_entity.type
_entity.pdbx_description
1 polymer ?
#
loop_
_entity_poly.entity_id
_entity_poly.type
_entity_poly.pdbx_seq_one_letter_code
_entity_poly.pdbx_strand_id
1 'polypeptide(L)'
;MSGEGGGPSDDTAPGGQIGGVQVNEGGCDEVKEDIGADDVSPLGFSARDALSALSGERSAPLAWSKGGSTTATVAAGEIVAARFVRSTVATVAKVADSGPGGAESTAIAVDCADHLQLDVPLAFSTEDGAFDESFAVTLRVPQVGAGRFFHRIDLDALQGSYEVTEVDPTEFREVFVYLSGELTGSAVSGTISGIAETHPVGTGPDSSVSGQPFNVADF
;
A
#
# COMPACT_ATOMS: atom_id res chain seq x y z
N MET A 1 -59.43 -1.63 26.90
CA MET A 1 -58.46 -1.18 25.89
C MET A 1 -57.51 -2.34 25.70
N SER A 2 -57.85 -3.28 24.80
CA SER A 2 -57.26 -3.38 23.44
C SER A 2 -55.79 -3.77 23.54
N GLY A 3 -55.27 -4.88 23.00
CA GLY A 3 -55.75 -5.93 22.12
C GLY A 3 -54.54 -6.83 21.77
N GLU A 4 -54.79 -7.90 21.01
CA GLU A 4 -53.87 -8.81 20.26
C GLU A 4 -52.39 -8.40 20.09
N GLY A 5 -51.38 -9.29 19.99
CA GLY A 5 -51.34 -10.67 19.49
C GLY A 5 -50.08 -10.84 18.60
N GLY A 6 -49.51 -12.04 18.53
CA GLY A 6 -48.63 -12.51 17.43
C GLY A 6 -47.12 -12.24 17.53
N GLY A 7 -46.31 -13.30 17.64
CA GLY A 7 -44.88 -13.26 17.24
C GLY A 7 -44.73 -13.53 15.73
N PRO A 8 -43.57 -14.00 15.22
CA PRO A 8 -42.19 -13.97 15.72
C PRO A 8 -41.21 -13.31 14.71
N SER A 9 -39.92 -13.37 15.05
CA SER A 9 -38.75 -13.30 14.16
C SER A 9 -38.26 -11.96 13.63
N ASP A 10 -36.93 -11.96 13.50
CA ASP A 10 -36.11 -11.32 12.48
C ASP A 10 -35.28 -10.08 12.85
N ASP A 11 -33.99 -10.31 12.63
CA ASP A 11 -32.99 -9.36 12.17
C ASP A 11 -32.36 -8.44 13.22
N THR A 12 -31.65 -9.09 14.15
CA THR A 12 -30.29 -8.60 14.46
C THR A 12 -29.44 -8.80 13.20
N ALA A 13 -29.62 -7.90 12.23
CA ALA A 13 -28.77 -7.85 11.06
C ALA A 13 -27.38 -7.32 11.45
N PRO A 14 -26.33 -7.85 10.80
CA PRO A 14 -24.97 -7.84 11.32
C PRO A 14 -24.35 -6.45 11.20
N GLY A 15 -23.43 -6.14 12.12
CA GLY A 15 -22.60 -4.95 12.06
C GLY A 15 -22.00 -4.79 10.67
N GLY A 16 -22.36 -3.68 10.02
CA GLY A 16 -21.76 -3.25 8.77
C GLY A 16 -20.26 -3.22 8.96
N GLN A 17 -19.56 -4.05 8.19
CA GLN A 17 -18.13 -3.99 8.09
C GLN A 17 -17.82 -2.64 7.44
N ILE A 18 -17.41 -1.69 8.27
CA ILE A 18 -16.79 -0.45 7.82
C ILE A 18 -15.64 -0.84 6.91
N GLY A 19 -15.82 -0.68 5.60
CA GLY A 19 -14.77 -0.77 4.59
C GLY A 19 -13.81 0.40 4.72
N GLY A 20 -13.24 0.59 5.91
CA GLY A 20 -11.96 1.25 6.05
C GLY A 20 -10.94 0.15 5.85
N VAL A 21 -10.38 0.06 4.65
CA VAL A 21 -9.16 -0.73 4.43
C VAL A 21 -8.08 0.01 5.22
N GLN A 22 -7.99 -0.26 6.53
CA GLN A 22 -6.71 -0.12 7.19
C GLN A 22 -5.80 -1.05 6.41
N VAL A 23 -4.85 -0.47 5.69
CA VAL A 23 -3.73 -1.15 5.07
C VAL A 23 -2.83 -1.73 6.17
N ASN A 24 -3.36 -2.66 6.98
CA ASN A 24 -2.59 -3.83 7.31
C ASN A 24 -2.60 -4.64 6.02
N GLU A 25 -1.54 -4.48 5.22
CA GLU A 25 -1.25 -5.38 4.11
C GLU A 25 -1.53 -6.81 4.56
N GLY A 26 -2.60 -7.38 3.99
CA GLY A 26 -2.96 -8.80 3.93
C GLY A 26 -2.66 -9.65 5.16
N GLY A 27 -3.70 -10.06 5.90
CA GLY A 27 -3.73 -11.34 6.62
C GLY A 27 -2.56 -11.68 7.56
N CYS A 28 -1.73 -10.72 7.96
CA CYS A 28 -0.59 -10.91 8.85
C CYS A 28 -0.79 -10.10 10.14
N ASP A 29 -0.54 -10.74 11.27
CA ASP A 29 -0.33 -10.07 12.54
C ASP A 29 1.16 -9.72 12.66
N GLU A 30 1.46 -8.43 12.80
CA GLU A 30 2.82 -7.90 12.85
C GLU A 30 3.20 -7.38 14.24
N VAL A 31 4.40 -7.72 14.71
CA VAL A 31 5.01 -7.14 15.91
C VAL A 31 6.30 -6.44 15.48
N LYS A 32 6.39 -5.14 15.80
CA LYS A 32 7.53 -4.29 15.44
C LYS A 32 8.39 -4.01 16.67
N GLU A 33 9.71 -4.15 16.50
CA GLU A 33 10.71 -3.85 17.52
C GLU A 33 11.74 -2.89 16.94
N ASP A 34 11.98 -1.76 17.61
CA ASP A 34 13.04 -0.82 17.19
C ASP A 34 14.41 -1.51 17.31
N ILE A 35 15.25 -1.33 16.29
CA ILE A 35 16.58 -1.92 16.24
C ILE A 35 17.59 -0.84 15.83
N GLY A 36 18.80 -0.88 16.42
CA GLY A 36 19.87 0.02 16.01
C GLY A 36 20.29 -0.23 14.56
N ALA A 37 20.72 0.82 13.86
CA ALA A 37 21.09 0.70 12.44
C ALA A 37 22.22 -0.33 12.19
N ASP A 38 23.11 -0.51 13.16
CA ASP A 38 24.24 -1.42 13.13
C ASP A 38 23.97 -2.78 13.79
N ASP A 39 22.82 -2.94 14.45
CA ASP A 39 22.49 -4.17 15.14
C ASP A 39 22.05 -5.23 14.14
N VAL A 40 22.61 -6.44 14.25
CA VAL A 40 22.23 -7.56 13.40
C VAL A 40 20.87 -8.08 13.83
N SER A 41 19.90 -8.01 12.91
CA SER A 41 18.54 -8.50 13.15
C SER A 41 18.48 -10.03 13.20
N PRO A 42 17.36 -10.62 13.65
CA PRO A 42 17.12 -12.06 13.53
C PRO A 42 17.17 -12.62 12.10
N LEU A 43 17.12 -11.77 11.07
CA LEU A 43 17.30 -12.15 9.67
C LEU A 43 18.78 -12.33 9.27
N GLY A 44 19.72 -12.02 10.17
CA GLY A 44 21.15 -12.20 9.95
C GLY A 44 21.87 -11.02 9.27
N PHE A 45 21.21 -9.86 9.14
CA PHE A 45 21.80 -8.63 8.62
C PHE A 45 21.31 -7.39 9.38
N SER A 46 22.10 -6.30 9.34
CA SER A 46 21.73 -5.02 9.94
C SER A 46 20.98 -4.12 8.96
N ALA A 47 20.31 -3.09 9.46
CA ALA A 47 19.67 -2.08 8.63
C ALA A 47 20.69 -1.32 7.77
N ARG A 48 21.91 -1.09 8.28
CA ARG A 48 23.01 -0.46 7.53
C ARG A 48 23.49 -1.33 6.39
N ASP A 49 23.62 -2.64 6.58
CA ASP A 49 23.99 -3.58 5.51
C ASP A 49 22.92 -3.56 4.40
N ALA A 50 21.65 -3.59 4.79
CA ALA A 50 20.52 -3.52 3.87
C ALA A 50 20.52 -2.23 3.04
N LEU A 51 20.58 -1.06 3.70
CA LEU A 51 20.59 0.22 2.98
C LEU A 51 21.87 0.36 2.15
N SER A 52 23.03 -0.10 2.62
CA SER A 52 24.26 -0.04 1.84
C SER A 52 24.13 -0.82 0.53
N ALA A 53 23.45 -1.97 0.53
CA ALA A 53 23.18 -2.74 -0.68
C ALA A 53 22.15 -2.06 -1.61
N LEU A 54 21.29 -1.21 -1.06
CA LEU A 54 20.30 -0.41 -1.79
C LEU A 54 20.75 1.04 -2.06
N SER A 55 21.99 1.38 -1.70
CA SER A 55 22.51 2.73 -1.89
C SER A 55 22.73 3.04 -3.37
N GLY A 56 22.83 4.33 -3.67
CA GLY A 56 23.03 4.83 -5.02
C GLY A 56 21.74 5.15 -5.77
N GLU A 57 21.94 5.82 -6.91
CA GLU A 57 20.88 6.22 -7.81
C GLU A 57 20.57 5.09 -8.81
N ARG A 58 19.28 4.91 -9.10
CA ARG A 58 18.78 3.97 -10.10
C ARG A 58 17.83 4.69 -11.03
N SER A 59 17.93 4.38 -12.31
CA SER A 59 17.01 4.91 -13.30
C SER A 59 16.37 3.78 -14.07
N ALA A 60 15.10 3.97 -14.43
CA ALA A 60 14.34 3.05 -15.25
C ALA A 60 13.47 3.83 -16.24
N PRO A 61 13.21 3.28 -17.45
CA PRO A 61 12.24 3.86 -18.36
C PRO A 61 10.85 3.85 -17.73
N LEU A 62 10.23 5.02 -17.63
CA LEU A 62 8.86 5.19 -17.14
C LEU A 62 7.93 5.36 -18.33
N ALA A 63 6.86 4.56 -18.40
CA ALA A 63 5.83 4.63 -19.42
C ALA A 63 4.55 5.22 -18.82
N TRP A 64 4.10 6.35 -19.37
CA TRP A 64 2.84 6.98 -18.97
C TRP A 64 1.65 6.18 -19.52
N SER A 65 0.60 5.98 -18.71
CA SER A 65 -0.59 5.21 -19.11
C SER A 65 -1.34 5.85 -20.29
N LYS A 66 -1.30 7.18 -20.37
CA LYS A 66 -1.86 7.98 -21.48
C LYS A 66 -0.96 8.10 -22.71
N GLY A 67 0.19 7.44 -22.68
CA GLY A 67 1.17 7.44 -23.75
C GLY A 67 2.30 8.44 -23.53
N GLY A 68 3.44 8.14 -24.15
CA GLY A 68 4.71 8.79 -23.87
C GLY A 68 5.54 8.00 -22.88
N SER A 69 6.82 8.35 -22.81
CA SER A 69 7.78 7.74 -21.89
C SER A 69 8.82 8.76 -21.47
N THR A 70 9.34 8.59 -20.27
CA THR A 70 10.42 9.39 -19.70
C THR A 70 11.38 8.48 -18.94
N THR A 71 12.35 9.06 -18.24
CA THR A 71 13.22 8.33 -17.32
C THR A 71 12.81 8.67 -15.89
N ALA A 72 12.48 7.65 -15.09
CA ALA A 72 12.33 7.81 -13.64
C ALA A 72 13.66 7.52 -12.95
N THR A 73 13.99 8.32 -11.94
CA THR A 73 15.20 8.19 -11.13
C THR A 73 14.82 8.11 -9.67
N VAL A 74 15.41 7.13 -8.96
CA VAL A 74 15.11 6.81 -7.57
C VAL A 74 16.40 6.68 -6.77
N ALA A 75 16.45 7.30 -5.59
CA ALA A 75 17.55 7.13 -4.64
C ALA A 75 17.04 7.12 -3.19
N ALA A 76 17.43 6.11 -2.43
CA ALA A 76 17.19 6.06 -0.99
C ALA A 76 18.28 6.83 -0.25
N GLY A 77 17.88 7.75 0.64
CA GLY A 77 18.77 8.49 1.53
C GLY A 77 19.09 7.75 2.83
N GLU A 78 19.57 8.48 3.83
CA GLU A 78 20.02 7.91 5.10
C GLU A 78 18.89 7.33 5.96
N ILE A 79 19.23 6.33 6.80
CA ILE A 79 18.32 5.72 7.76
C ILE A 79 17.91 6.76 8.81
N VAL A 80 16.61 7.01 8.91
CA VAL A 80 16.00 7.81 9.98
C VAL A 80 15.64 6.91 11.16
N ALA A 81 15.04 5.75 10.87
CA ALA A 81 14.70 4.74 11.87
C ALA A 81 14.73 3.33 11.25
N ALA A 82 14.95 2.31 12.10
CA ALA A 82 14.95 0.92 11.69
C ALA A 82 14.15 0.08 12.70
N ARG A 83 13.36 -0.87 12.18
CA ARG A 83 12.56 -1.80 12.99
C ARG A 83 12.67 -3.20 12.45
N PHE A 84 12.82 -4.19 13.31
CA PHE A 84 12.56 -5.58 12.97
C PHE A 84 11.08 -5.87 13.10
N VAL A 85 10.50 -6.43 12.04
CA VAL A 85 9.08 -6.80 12.00
C VAL A 85 8.98 -8.30 11.92
N ARG A 86 8.38 -8.88 12.95
CA ARG A 86 7.96 -10.27 12.97
C ARG A 86 6.54 -10.34 12.45
N SER A 87 6.32 -11.10 11.38
CA SER A 87 5.01 -11.25 10.76
C SER A 87 4.53 -12.69 10.95
N THR A 88 3.27 -12.87 11.32
CA THR A 88 2.64 -14.18 11.47
C THR A 88 1.32 -14.19 10.72
N VAL A 89 0.95 -15.31 10.08
CA VAL A 89 -0.34 -15.40 9.42
C VAL A 89 -1.43 -15.24 10.47
N ALA A 90 -2.24 -14.19 10.34
CA ALA A 90 -3.40 -13.98 11.17
C ALA A 90 -4.31 -15.20 10.96
N THR A 91 -4.66 -15.90 12.04
CA THR A 91 -5.66 -16.95 11.95
C THR A 91 -6.99 -16.28 11.61
N VAL A 92 -7.31 -16.15 10.32
CA VAL A 92 -8.68 -15.91 9.89
C VAL A 92 -9.50 -16.99 10.53
N ALA A 93 -10.36 -16.60 11.48
CA ALA A 93 -11.35 -17.49 12.06
C ALA A 93 -12.05 -18.14 10.87
N LYS A 94 -11.86 -19.45 10.69
CA LYS A 94 -12.58 -20.23 9.68
C LYS A 94 -14.03 -19.82 9.80
N VAL A 95 -14.55 -19.11 8.80
CA VAL A 95 -16.00 -19.01 8.63
C VAL A 95 -16.44 -20.45 8.47
N ALA A 96 -17.15 -20.97 9.48
CA ALA A 96 -17.68 -22.31 9.43
C ALA A 96 -18.61 -22.37 8.21
N ASP A 97 -18.13 -23.05 7.17
CA ASP A 97 -18.89 -23.29 5.95
C ASP A 97 -20.22 -23.94 6.33
N SER A 98 -21.29 -23.16 6.22
CA SER A 98 -22.65 -23.63 6.41
C SER A 98 -23.20 -23.99 5.03
N GLY A 99 -22.71 -25.09 4.44
CA GLY A 99 -23.27 -25.60 3.20
C GLY A 99 -22.47 -26.75 2.56
N PRO A 100 -23.09 -27.89 2.24
CA PRO A 100 -22.43 -28.95 1.47
C PRO A 100 -22.34 -28.53 0.00
N GLY A 101 -21.28 -27.79 -0.33
CA GLY A 101 -20.98 -27.36 -1.69
C GLY A 101 -19.75 -26.46 -1.82
N GLY A 102 -18.95 -26.31 -0.74
CA GLY A 102 -17.84 -25.37 -0.65
C GLY A 102 -16.87 -25.48 -1.82
N ALA A 103 -16.88 -24.45 -2.68
CA ALA A 103 -15.75 -24.15 -3.53
C ALA A 103 -14.52 -24.03 -2.63
N GLU A 104 -13.45 -24.74 -2.97
CA GLU A 104 -12.19 -24.63 -2.25
C GLU A 104 -11.82 -23.15 -2.23
N SER A 105 -11.93 -22.51 -1.06
CA SER A 105 -11.41 -21.17 -0.86
C SER A 105 -9.94 -21.28 -1.13
N THR A 106 -9.51 -20.79 -2.30
CA THR A 106 -8.11 -20.60 -2.64
C THR A 106 -7.56 -19.72 -1.54
N ALA A 107 -6.89 -20.31 -0.56
CA ALA A 107 -6.18 -19.57 0.45
C ALA A 107 -5.23 -18.66 -0.33
N ILE A 108 -5.52 -17.36 -0.35
CA ILE A 108 -4.57 -16.36 -0.84
C ILE A 108 -3.33 -16.63 0.00
N ALA A 109 -2.25 -17.09 -0.64
CA ALA A 109 -1.00 -17.36 0.06
C ALA A 109 -0.49 -16.01 0.56
N VAL A 110 -0.82 -15.67 1.81
CA VAL A 110 -0.35 -14.46 2.45
C VAL A 110 1.09 -14.73 2.87
N ASP A 111 2.04 -14.06 2.20
CA ASP A 111 3.46 -14.15 2.55
C ASP A 111 3.77 -13.23 3.74
N CYS A 112 3.59 -13.77 4.94
CA CYS A 112 3.90 -13.12 6.21
C CYS A 112 5.37 -13.30 6.59
N ALA A 113 6.29 -12.99 5.69
CA ALA A 113 7.72 -13.05 5.99
C ALA A 113 8.15 -11.91 6.92
N ASP A 114 8.95 -12.28 7.93
CA ASP A 114 9.73 -11.37 8.75
C ASP A 114 10.59 -10.46 7.85
N HIS A 115 10.75 -9.20 8.23
CA HIS A 115 11.46 -8.20 7.44
C HIS A 115 12.00 -7.07 8.31
N LEU A 116 12.95 -6.30 7.78
CA LEU A 116 13.31 -5.00 8.33
C LEU A 116 12.44 -3.90 7.72
N GLN A 117 11.96 -2.97 8.53
CA GLN A 117 11.35 -1.70 8.10
C GLN A 117 12.37 -0.58 8.30
N LEU A 118 12.75 0.09 7.21
CA LEU A 118 13.70 1.20 7.23
C LEU A 118 12.97 2.48 6.82
N ASP A 119 12.88 3.45 7.73
CA ASP A 119 12.36 4.77 7.39
C ASP A 119 13.50 5.59 6.76
N VAL A 120 13.32 5.98 5.50
CA VAL A 120 14.32 6.74 4.71
C VAL A 120 13.63 7.81 3.87
N PRO A 121 14.31 8.93 3.58
CA PRO A 121 13.88 9.80 2.50
C PRO A 121 14.16 9.13 1.14
N LEU A 122 13.16 9.02 0.29
CA LEU A 122 13.26 8.52 -1.09
C LEU A 122 13.19 9.69 -2.05
N ALA A 123 14.29 10.00 -2.73
CA ALA A 123 14.27 10.90 -3.87
C ALA A 123 13.64 10.19 -5.06
N PHE A 124 12.64 10.82 -5.68
CA PHE A 124 11.96 10.33 -6.88
C PHE A 124 11.78 11.48 -7.87
N SER A 125 12.39 11.37 -9.04
CA SER A 125 12.27 12.38 -10.10
C SER A 125 12.03 11.78 -11.46
N THR A 126 11.41 12.55 -12.35
CA THR A 126 11.27 12.21 -13.76
C THR A 126 11.98 13.24 -14.64
N GLU A 127 12.56 12.80 -15.74
CA GLU A 127 13.33 13.68 -16.66
C GLU A 127 12.48 14.78 -17.29
N ASP A 128 11.16 14.56 -17.42
CA ASP A 128 10.20 15.53 -17.93
C ASP A 128 9.71 16.53 -16.84
N GLY A 129 10.16 16.38 -15.60
CA GLY A 129 9.79 17.26 -14.49
C GLY A 129 8.36 17.06 -13.99
N ALA A 130 7.70 15.96 -14.33
CA ALA A 130 6.42 15.60 -13.74
C ALA A 130 6.55 15.37 -12.22
N PHE A 131 7.65 14.73 -11.79
CA PHE A 131 8.00 14.57 -10.38
C PHE A 131 9.42 15.08 -10.11
N ASP A 132 9.61 15.73 -8.97
CA ASP A 132 10.93 16.08 -8.40
C ASP A 132 10.83 16.10 -6.86
N GLU A 133 10.60 14.92 -6.29
CA GLU A 133 10.10 14.77 -4.92
C GLU A 133 11.10 14.10 -3.98
N SER A 134 10.94 14.38 -2.68
CA SER A 134 11.61 13.65 -1.61
C SER A 134 10.58 13.16 -0.60
N PHE A 135 10.24 11.87 -0.69
CA PHE A 135 9.20 11.25 0.13
C PHE A 135 9.78 10.61 1.39
N ALA A 136 9.13 10.78 2.54
CA ALA A 136 9.41 9.95 3.71
C ALA A 136 8.73 8.59 3.51
N VAL A 137 9.52 7.54 3.21
CA VAL A 137 9.00 6.19 2.95
C VAL A 137 9.53 5.19 3.97
N THR A 138 8.77 4.11 4.15
CA THR A 138 9.23 2.92 4.87
C THR A 138 9.58 1.84 3.85
N LEU A 139 10.86 1.48 3.76
CA LEU A 139 11.32 0.34 2.97
C LEU A 139 11.11 -0.96 3.74
N ARG A 140 10.39 -1.91 3.16
CA ARG A 140 10.27 -3.29 3.63
C ARG A 140 11.38 -4.14 3.00
N VAL A 141 12.31 -4.60 3.82
CA VAL A 141 13.52 -5.33 3.40
C VAL A 141 13.50 -6.75 3.99
N PRO A 142 12.98 -7.75 3.23
CA PRO A 142 13.01 -9.15 3.68
C PRO A 142 14.41 -9.78 3.57
N GLN A 143 15.27 -9.24 2.71
CA GLN A 143 16.64 -9.72 2.50
C GLN A 143 17.55 -8.58 2.04
N VAL A 144 18.85 -8.73 2.26
CA VAL A 144 19.86 -7.75 1.79
C VAL A 144 19.75 -7.52 0.28
N GLY A 145 19.72 -6.26 -0.13
CA GLY A 145 19.71 -5.87 -1.54
C GLY A 145 18.36 -5.96 -2.23
N ALA A 146 17.26 -6.16 -1.51
CA ALA A 146 15.89 -6.04 -2.02
C ALA A 146 15.01 -5.29 -1.01
N GLY A 147 14.47 -4.14 -1.40
CA GLY A 147 13.59 -3.31 -0.58
C GLY A 147 12.34 -2.89 -1.33
N ARG A 148 11.18 -3.06 -0.72
CA ARG A 148 9.88 -2.66 -1.29
C ARG A 148 9.35 -1.43 -0.61
N PHE A 149 8.62 -0.61 -1.33
CA PHE A 149 7.97 0.59 -0.78
C PHE A 149 6.57 0.76 -1.34
N PHE A 150 5.73 1.36 -0.51
CA PHE A 150 4.40 1.82 -0.86
C PHE A 150 4.21 3.17 -0.18
N HIS A 151 3.89 4.20 -0.95
CA HIS A 151 3.76 5.56 -0.47
C HIS A 151 2.55 6.23 -1.10
N ARG A 152 1.72 6.88 -0.29
CA ARG A 152 0.65 7.75 -0.80
C ARG A 152 1.22 9.13 -1.07
N ILE A 153 1.10 9.60 -2.30
CA ILE A 153 1.54 10.92 -2.72
C ILE A 153 0.55 11.97 -2.20
N ASP A 154 1.08 13.04 -1.62
CA ASP A 154 0.33 14.26 -1.33
C ASP A 154 0.35 15.17 -2.57
N LEU A 155 -0.76 15.17 -3.31
CA LEU A 155 -0.87 15.90 -4.58
C LEU A 155 -0.78 17.43 -4.39
N ASP A 156 -1.14 17.95 -3.21
CA ASP A 156 -1.11 19.38 -2.92
C ASP A 156 0.31 19.89 -2.58
N ALA A 157 1.24 18.97 -2.29
CA ALA A 157 2.60 19.26 -1.85
C ALA A 157 3.68 18.99 -2.92
N LEU A 158 3.27 18.55 -4.12
CA LEU A 158 4.18 18.25 -5.22
C LEU A 158 5.05 19.46 -5.59
N GLN A 159 6.34 19.21 -5.77
CA GLN A 159 7.28 20.17 -6.35
C GLN A 159 7.34 20.06 -7.88
N GLY A 160 7.07 18.87 -8.41
CA GLY A 160 6.93 18.59 -9.83
C GLY A 160 5.65 19.16 -10.44
N SER A 161 5.50 18.95 -11.74
CA SER A 161 4.39 19.47 -12.54
C SER A 161 3.26 18.46 -12.81
N TYR A 162 3.30 17.28 -12.18
CA TYR A 162 2.28 16.26 -12.39
C TYR A 162 0.90 16.76 -11.93
N GLU A 163 -0.07 16.62 -12.83
CA GLU A 163 -1.49 16.80 -12.53
C GLU A 163 -2.24 15.51 -12.85
N VAL A 164 -3.21 15.16 -12.01
CA VAL A 164 -4.09 14.01 -12.30
C VAL A 164 -4.94 14.34 -13.52
N THR A 165 -4.81 13.52 -14.56
CA THR A 165 -5.67 13.66 -15.75
C THR A 165 -6.43 12.38 -16.07
N GLU A 166 -6.03 11.24 -15.49
CA GLU A 166 -6.57 9.90 -15.73
C GLU A 166 -8.07 9.80 -15.42
N VAL A 167 -8.52 10.63 -14.48
CA VAL A 167 -9.91 10.88 -14.11
C VAL A 167 -10.14 12.38 -14.03
N ASP A 168 -11.39 12.82 -14.11
CA ASP A 168 -11.75 14.21 -13.76
C ASP A 168 -11.91 14.31 -12.24
N PRO A 169 -11.00 14.98 -11.50
CA PRO A 169 -11.07 15.04 -10.05
C PRO A 169 -12.36 15.68 -9.51
N THR A 170 -13.07 16.48 -10.32
CA THR A 170 -14.32 17.14 -9.91
C THR A 170 -15.52 16.20 -9.87
N GLU A 171 -15.44 15.04 -10.54
CA GLU A 171 -16.49 14.02 -10.50
C GLU A 171 -16.40 13.13 -9.25
N PHE A 172 -15.27 13.17 -8.55
CA PHE A 172 -14.97 12.32 -7.40
C PHE A 172 -14.93 13.14 -6.11
N ARG A 173 -15.17 12.46 -4.99
CA ARG A 173 -15.05 13.06 -3.67
C ARG A 173 -13.58 13.26 -3.32
N GLU A 174 -12.77 12.26 -3.60
CA GLU A 174 -11.36 12.22 -3.27
C GLU A 174 -10.62 11.40 -4.32
N VAL A 175 -9.40 11.82 -4.63
CA VAL A 175 -8.50 11.11 -5.54
C VAL A 175 -7.18 10.89 -4.81
N PHE A 176 -6.76 9.64 -4.77
CA PHE A 176 -5.48 9.24 -4.20
C PHE A 176 -4.54 8.77 -5.29
N VAL A 177 -3.26 9.10 -5.15
CA VAL A 177 -2.19 8.55 -5.98
C VAL A 177 -1.17 7.88 -5.06
N TYR A 178 -0.71 6.71 -5.48
CA TYR A 178 0.21 5.86 -4.77
C TYR A 178 1.41 5.56 -5.65
N LEU A 179 2.59 5.71 -5.08
CA LEU A 179 3.85 5.25 -5.62
C LEU A 179 4.22 3.95 -4.92
N SER A 180 4.44 2.89 -5.69
CA SER A 180 4.88 1.60 -5.16
C SER A 180 5.98 1.00 -6.03
N GLY A 181 6.88 0.24 -5.43
CA GLY A 181 7.97 -0.35 -6.20
C GLY A 181 8.91 -1.23 -5.38
N GLU A 182 9.90 -1.76 -6.09
CA GLU A 182 10.99 -2.58 -5.58
C GLU A 182 12.32 -1.98 -6.01
N LEU A 183 13.20 -1.78 -5.03
CA LEU A 183 14.61 -1.44 -5.19
C LEU A 183 15.42 -2.72 -5.03
N THR A 184 16.24 -3.01 -6.03
CA THR A 184 17.26 -4.06 -5.95
C THR A 184 18.64 -3.44 -5.98
N GLY A 185 19.71 -4.21 -5.75
CA GLY A 185 21.08 -3.69 -5.83
C GLY A 185 21.41 -2.91 -7.12
N SER A 186 20.81 -3.27 -8.26
CA SER A 186 21.13 -2.69 -9.58
C SER A 186 19.96 -2.08 -10.35
N ALA A 187 18.73 -2.26 -9.91
CA ALA A 187 17.55 -1.86 -10.68
C ALA A 187 16.44 -1.36 -9.76
N VAL A 188 15.57 -0.54 -10.32
CA VAL A 188 14.30 -0.14 -9.72
C VAL A 188 13.18 -0.49 -10.68
N SER A 189 12.04 -0.90 -10.13
CA SER A 189 10.78 -1.07 -10.87
C SER A 189 9.61 -0.70 -9.97
N GLY A 190 8.52 -0.23 -10.54
CA GLY A 190 7.35 0.17 -9.79
C GLY A 190 6.19 0.65 -10.65
N THR A 191 5.16 1.11 -9.96
CA THR A 191 3.94 1.64 -10.57
C THR A 191 3.48 2.86 -9.78
N ILE A 192 3.02 3.86 -10.51
CA ILE A 192 2.23 4.98 -10.00
C ILE A 192 0.77 4.67 -10.36
N SER A 193 -0.05 4.48 -9.34
CA SER A 193 -1.47 4.13 -9.51
C SER A 193 -2.33 5.06 -8.68
N GLY A 194 -3.61 5.16 -8.99
CA GLY A 194 -4.53 5.94 -8.20
C GLY A 194 -5.88 5.29 -8.00
N ILE A 195 -6.62 5.81 -7.03
CA ILE A 195 -7.98 5.41 -6.70
C ILE A 195 -8.80 6.68 -6.58
N ALA A 196 -9.85 6.79 -7.39
CA ALA A 196 -10.82 7.86 -7.33
C ALA A 196 -12.07 7.37 -6.59
N GLU A 197 -12.42 7.97 -5.46
CA GLU A 197 -13.57 7.57 -4.67
C GLU A 197 -14.81 8.37 -5.05
N THR A 198 -15.89 7.66 -5.37
CA THR A 198 -17.16 8.29 -5.72
C THR A 198 -17.83 8.94 -4.51
N HIS A 199 -18.69 9.90 -4.80
CA HIS A 199 -19.61 10.46 -3.82
C HIS A 199 -20.51 9.34 -3.24
N PRO A 200 -20.88 9.39 -1.95
CA PRO A 200 -21.76 8.40 -1.36
C PRO A 200 -23.07 8.31 -2.14
N VAL A 201 -23.41 7.12 -2.61
CA VAL A 201 -24.68 6.87 -3.28
C VAL A 201 -25.67 6.35 -2.23
N GLY A 202 -26.70 7.14 -1.94
CA GLY A 202 -27.75 6.83 -0.95
C GLY A 202 -27.89 7.91 0.13
N THR A 203 -29.03 7.90 0.81
CA THR A 203 -29.29 8.78 1.97
C THR A 203 -29.62 7.90 3.17
N GLY A 204 -28.60 7.50 3.93
CA GLY A 204 -28.76 6.58 5.06
C GLY A 204 -27.43 5.98 5.52
N PRO A 205 -27.43 5.19 6.60
CA PRO A 205 -26.24 4.51 7.12
C PRO A 205 -25.64 3.51 6.12
N ASP A 206 -26.39 3.12 5.09
CA ASP A 206 -25.97 2.20 4.01
C ASP A 206 -25.43 2.94 2.78
N SER A 207 -25.10 4.23 2.88
CA SER A 207 -24.50 4.97 1.76
C SER A 207 -23.18 4.31 1.35
N SER A 208 -23.08 3.84 0.11
CA SER A 208 -21.89 3.18 -0.40
C SER A 208 -20.99 4.17 -1.15
N VAL A 209 -19.68 4.06 -0.92
CA VAL A 209 -18.65 4.66 -1.78
C VAL A 209 -18.04 3.56 -2.64
N SER A 210 -17.69 3.88 -3.89
CA SER A 210 -16.98 2.97 -4.78
C SER A 210 -15.64 3.58 -5.19
N GLY A 211 -14.56 2.82 -5.09
CA GLY A 211 -13.26 3.21 -5.62
C GLY A 211 -13.13 2.81 -7.09
N GLN A 212 -12.79 3.77 -7.95
CA GLN A 212 -12.39 3.53 -9.32
C GLN A 212 -10.85 3.57 -9.41
N PRO A 213 -10.19 2.41 -9.63
CA PRO A 213 -8.74 2.40 -9.81
C PRO A 213 -8.36 2.95 -11.19
N PHE A 214 -7.22 3.60 -11.27
CA PHE A 214 -6.58 4.03 -12.52
C PHE A 214 -5.06 3.86 -12.44
N ASN A 215 -4.43 3.69 -13.60
CA ASN A 215 -2.98 3.63 -13.71
C ASN A 215 -2.44 4.96 -14.21
N VAL A 216 -1.35 5.45 -13.61
CA VAL A 216 -0.67 6.68 -14.04
C VAL A 216 0.56 6.32 -14.86
N ALA A 217 1.43 5.45 -14.33
CA ALA A 217 2.65 5.03 -15.01
C ALA A 217 3.25 3.75 -14.44
N ASP A 218 4.11 3.10 -15.22
CA ASP A 218 4.91 1.94 -14.82
C ASP A 218 6.39 2.20 -15.15
N PHE A 219 7.31 1.71 -14.33
CA PHE A 219 8.77 1.85 -14.50
C PHE A 219 9.55 0.64 -13.99
#